data_AF-A0AAI9LCF3-F1
#
_entry.id   AF-A0AAI9LCF3-F1
#
_cell.length_a   1.000
_cell.length_b   1.000
_cell.length_c   1.000
_cell.angle_alpha   90.00
_cell.angle_beta   90.00
_cell.angle_gamma   90.00
#
_symmetry.space_group_name_H-M   'P 1'
#
loop_
_entity.id
_entity.type
_entity.pdbx_description
1 polymer ?
#
loop_
_entity_poly.entity_id
_entity_poly.type
_entity_poly.pdbx_seq_one_letter_code
_entity_poly.pdbx_strand_id
1 'polypeptide(L)'
;MSTTLPDPTSPVARSKAMRAAASMLVLRDGTRGMEVLMMRRPQRDDDRSAGAFVFPGGTLDPQDATLHSLCSGLEDSAASARLSVAANGLDYYLCAVREAFEEANLLFAYDTRGQLVQLDSLAESVRRQLREAAGYGGKGLAHVCEMLGLRLAVDRLAYSAYWLTPPGLPKRFDTRFFMAMLPSGQTALHDGVEAVEHRWLRPAEAIDPASNFTLVNATRRILQSIAHFQNAQTCFDFAQQQRNIPLVMPRLASGPKGQRPVMPEEAPYAEISRIDPDGAGHGRYALEPGHAVKLSDRVWRVTANNGSVMTGPGTNTYFVAGADNTWAVIDPGPDDPAHFDAVMAAAPGPVKWIFATHTHMDHSPGAVRLRAATGAPVIGLVTAATDRQDPTFAPDHMPRHGDRIALGPQTTLRVVHTPGHASNHLCYLLEEEKTLFTGDHVMQGSTVVINPPDGDMRAYLGSLRALLDEDIEWIAPGHGFLMGRPHDAIRLLIRHRQQREAKVMNALRALAPTDLATLLASVYDDVPPGKHPIAQRSLLAHLRKLEADGLAREVEGIWHLLPGGL
;
A
#
# COMPACT_ATOMS: atom_id res chain seq x y z
N MET A 1 34.63 -2.29 -18.70
CA MET A 1 34.16 -0.89 -18.84
C MET A 1 33.70 -0.44 -17.48
N SER A 2 34.39 0.55 -16.91
CA SER A 2 34.23 0.99 -15.52
C SER A 2 32.89 1.68 -15.33
N THR A 3 31.99 1.06 -14.56
CA THR A 3 30.75 1.68 -14.07
C THR A 3 31.07 2.36 -12.74
N THR A 4 31.37 3.65 -12.79
CA THR A 4 31.50 4.52 -11.63
C THR A 4 30.14 4.64 -10.93
N LEU A 5 30.10 4.26 -9.65
CA LEU A 5 28.98 4.55 -8.75
C LEU A 5 28.81 6.09 -8.65
N PRO A 6 27.57 6.61 -8.62
CA PRO A 6 27.34 8.04 -8.50
C PRO A 6 27.84 8.58 -7.15
N ASP A 7 28.49 9.73 -7.20
CA ASP A 7 29.04 10.48 -6.07
C ASP A 7 27.92 10.89 -5.07
N PRO A 8 28.00 10.48 -3.79
CA PRO A 8 26.98 10.78 -2.79
C PRO A 8 26.95 12.24 -2.33
N THR A 9 27.80 13.12 -2.88
CA THR A 9 27.91 14.52 -2.44
C THR A 9 27.26 15.55 -3.37
N SER A 10 26.54 15.11 -4.41
CA SER A 10 25.78 16.05 -5.25
C SER A 10 24.63 16.68 -4.44
N PRO A 11 24.53 18.02 -4.34
CA PRO A 11 23.51 18.66 -3.54
C PRO A 11 22.14 18.31 -4.11
N VAL A 12 21.36 17.54 -3.35
CA VAL A 12 19.94 17.27 -3.59
C VAL A 12 19.30 18.61 -3.92
N ALA A 13 18.80 18.76 -5.15
CA ALA A 13 18.15 19.97 -5.60
C ALA A 13 17.04 20.30 -4.60
N ARG A 14 17.22 21.40 -3.85
CA ARG A 14 16.28 21.90 -2.83
C ARG A 14 14.86 21.75 -3.35
N SER A 15 14.02 20.97 -2.66
CA SER A 15 12.63 20.77 -3.04
C SER A 15 11.95 22.15 -3.15
N LYS A 16 11.43 22.51 -4.33
CA LYS A 16 10.49 23.64 -4.41
C LYS A 16 9.34 23.35 -3.44
N ALA A 17 8.87 24.39 -2.74
CA ALA A 17 7.78 24.26 -1.78
C ALA A 17 6.58 23.53 -2.39
N MET A 18 6.03 22.59 -1.62
CA MET A 18 4.82 21.86 -1.93
C MET A 18 3.66 22.84 -2.11
N ARG A 19 2.91 22.69 -3.20
CA ARG A 19 1.82 23.61 -3.55
C ARG A 19 0.48 23.05 -3.07
N ALA A 20 -0.23 23.79 -2.24
CA ALA A 20 -1.61 23.44 -1.91
C ALA A 20 -2.49 23.62 -3.15
N ALA A 21 -3.36 22.65 -3.45
CA ALA A 21 -4.21 22.67 -4.63
C ALA A 21 -5.60 22.11 -4.34
N ALA A 22 -6.57 22.49 -5.16
CA ALA A 22 -7.90 21.92 -5.15
C ALA A 22 -8.37 21.58 -6.58
N SER A 23 -9.15 20.51 -6.72
CA SER A 23 -9.74 20.12 -8.00
C SER A 23 -11.16 19.65 -7.83
N MET A 24 -12.02 19.89 -8.83
CA MET A 24 -13.45 19.60 -8.76
C MET A 24 -13.90 18.60 -9.82
N LEU A 25 -14.43 17.48 -9.38
CA LEU A 25 -15.17 16.54 -10.20
C LEU A 25 -16.61 17.03 -10.34
N VAL A 26 -16.95 17.61 -11.50
CA VAL A 26 -18.32 18.00 -11.80
C VAL A 26 -19.06 16.82 -12.43
N LEU A 27 -20.16 16.42 -11.80
CA LEU A 27 -20.96 15.26 -12.17
C LEU A 27 -22.27 15.67 -12.83
N ARG A 28 -22.72 14.89 -13.82
CA ARG A 28 -24.08 14.97 -14.37
C ARG A 28 -24.55 13.59 -14.82
N ASP A 29 -25.85 13.43 -15.03
CA ASP A 29 -26.37 12.25 -15.73
C ASP A 29 -26.51 12.55 -17.23
N GLY A 30 -25.87 11.71 -18.05
CA GLY A 30 -26.03 11.69 -19.50
C GLY A 30 -26.99 10.59 -19.95
N THR A 31 -27.19 10.46 -21.26
CA THR A 31 -28.11 9.45 -21.83
C THR A 31 -27.69 8.00 -21.56
N ARG A 32 -26.41 7.78 -21.26
CA ARG A 32 -25.82 6.45 -21.00
C ARG A 32 -25.39 6.26 -19.52
N GLY A 33 -25.87 7.13 -18.63
CA GLY A 33 -25.54 7.13 -17.20
C GLY A 33 -24.65 8.30 -16.79
N MET A 34 -24.08 8.22 -15.59
CA MET A 34 -23.24 9.27 -14.99
C MET A 34 -22.03 9.62 -15.86
N GLU A 35 -21.83 10.92 -16.05
CA GLU A 35 -20.69 11.53 -16.73
C GLU A 35 -19.95 12.49 -15.79
N VAL A 36 -18.66 12.65 -16.03
CA VAL A 36 -17.78 13.60 -15.34
C VAL A 36 -17.20 14.57 -16.35
N LEU A 37 -17.11 15.85 -15.98
CA LEU A 37 -16.44 16.86 -16.79
C LEU A 37 -14.92 16.63 -16.76
N MET A 38 -14.34 16.50 -17.94
CA MET A 38 -12.91 16.29 -18.17
C MET A 38 -12.37 17.40 -19.05
N MET A 39 -11.30 18.06 -18.60
CA MET A 39 -10.63 19.17 -19.28
C MET A 39 -9.30 18.69 -19.85
N ARG A 40 -8.97 19.00 -21.11
CA ARG A 40 -7.68 18.65 -21.70
C ARG A 40 -6.72 19.82 -21.60
N ARG A 41 -5.58 19.58 -20.96
CA ARG A 41 -4.49 20.57 -20.86
C ARG A 41 -3.84 20.80 -22.23
N PRO A 42 -3.32 22.01 -22.51
CA PRO A 42 -2.56 22.29 -23.73
C PRO A 42 -1.34 21.37 -23.84
N GLN A 43 -0.88 21.16 -25.08
CA GLN A 43 0.37 20.47 -25.33
C GLN A 43 1.53 21.43 -25.00
N ARG A 44 2.50 20.98 -24.19
CA ARG A 44 3.73 21.71 -23.86
C ARG A 44 4.89 20.71 -23.81
N ASP A 45 6.01 21.05 -24.42
CA ASP A 45 7.15 20.12 -24.57
C ASP A 45 7.87 19.81 -23.25
N ASP A 46 7.64 20.60 -22.20
CA ASP A 46 8.33 20.54 -20.90
C ASP A 46 7.43 20.04 -19.73
N ASP A 47 6.21 19.57 -20.02
CA ASP A 47 5.26 19.10 -19.02
C ASP A 47 4.84 17.64 -19.26
N ARG A 48 5.19 16.73 -18.33
CA ARG A 48 4.82 15.31 -18.39
C ARG A 48 3.30 15.07 -18.37
N SER A 49 2.53 16.08 -18.03
CA SER A 49 1.06 16.09 -18.03
C SER A 49 0.45 16.93 -19.15
N ALA A 50 1.26 17.38 -20.11
CA ALA A 50 0.78 18.01 -21.34
C ALA A 50 -0.20 17.09 -22.10
N GLY A 51 -1.27 17.67 -22.64
CA GLY A 51 -2.29 16.92 -23.37
C GLY A 51 -3.12 15.97 -22.52
N ALA A 52 -2.89 15.89 -21.20
CA ALA A 52 -3.65 15.02 -20.32
C ALA A 52 -5.05 15.58 -20.04
N PHE A 53 -6.02 14.68 -19.93
CA PHE A 53 -7.34 15.01 -19.38
C PHE A 53 -7.26 15.02 -17.84
N VAL A 54 -7.76 16.09 -17.25
CA VAL A 54 -7.81 16.36 -15.81
C VAL A 54 -9.19 16.88 -15.42
N PHE A 55 -9.43 17.05 -14.14
CA PHE A 55 -10.60 17.78 -13.64
C PHE A 55 -10.25 19.28 -13.55
N PRO A 56 -11.23 20.20 -13.64
CA PRO A 56 -10.99 21.61 -13.34
C PRO A 56 -10.30 21.77 -11.97
N GLY A 57 -9.24 22.56 -11.89
CA GLY A 57 -8.54 22.74 -10.63
C GLY A 57 -7.12 23.27 -10.75
N GLY A 58 -6.69 23.95 -9.69
CA GLY A 58 -5.40 24.61 -9.66
C GLY A 58 -4.86 24.80 -8.25
N THR A 59 -3.90 25.71 -8.14
CA THR A 59 -3.20 26.00 -6.88
C THR A 59 -4.01 27.01 -6.06
N LEU A 60 -4.02 26.87 -4.74
CA LEU A 60 -4.60 27.88 -3.87
C LEU A 60 -3.92 29.23 -4.12
N ASP A 61 -4.72 30.27 -4.27
CA ASP A 61 -4.28 31.66 -4.41
C ASP A 61 -4.59 32.41 -3.11
N PRO A 62 -3.73 33.33 -2.63
CA PRO A 62 -4.05 34.16 -1.46
C PRO A 62 -5.39 34.91 -1.55
N GLN A 63 -5.91 35.15 -2.76
CA GLN A 63 -7.22 35.74 -2.99
C GLN A 63 -8.38 34.82 -2.55
N ASP A 64 -8.18 33.50 -2.49
CA ASP A 64 -9.22 32.55 -2.04
C ASP A 64 -9.69 32.89 -0.61
N ALA A 65 -8.76 33.30 0.27
CA ALA A 65 -9.08 33.74 1.63
C ALA A 65 -9.98 34.99 1.67
N THR A 66 -9.91 35.84 0.64
CA THR A 66 -10.72 37.08 0.58
C THR A 66 -12.19 36.80 0.23
N LEU A 67 -12.50 35.59 -0.25
CA LEU A 67 -13.84 35.18 -0.65
C LEU A 67 -14.68 34.60 0.49
N HIS A 68 -14.11 34.44 1.70
CA HIS A 68 -14.81 33.84 2.85
C HIS A 68 -16.13 34.55 3.17
N SER A 69 -16.15 35.89 3.14
CA SER A 69 -17.36 36.68 3.42
C SER A 69 -18.45 36.57 2.35
N LEU A 70 -18.11 36.03 1.17
CA LEU A 70 -19.01 35.84 0.04
C LEU A 70 -19.54 34.41 -0.05
N CYS A 71 -19.07 33.49 0.80
CA CYS A 71 -19.53 32.10 0.80
C CYS A 71 -20.74 31.89 1.72
N SER A 72 -21.43 30.77 1.53
CA SER A 72 -22.55 30.35 2.36
C SER A 72 -22.48 28.85 2.66
N GLY A 73 -22.98 28.46 3.82
CA GLY A 73 -23.26 27.06 4.17
C GLY A 73 -22.08 26.25 4.71
N LEU A 74 -20.88 26.83 4.87
CA LEU A 74 -19.76 26.18 5.53
C LEU A 74 -18.83 27.20 6.21
N GLU A 75 -18.61 27.04 7.51
CA GLU A 75 -17.62 27.83 8.27
C GLU A 75 -16.20 27.25 8.11
N ASP A 76 -15.18 28.11 8.18
CA ASP A 76 -13.78 27.67 8.03
C ASP A 76 -13.38 26.60 9.04
N SER A 77 -13.78 26.75 10.31
CA SER A 77 -13.48 25.75 11.35
C SER A 77 -14.01 24.35 11.00
N ALA A 78 -15.20 24.27 10.39
CA ALA A 78 -15.79 23.01 9.95
C ALA A 78 -15.07 22.47 8.70
N ALA A 79 -14.70 23.35 7.75
CA ALA A 79 -13.91 22.98 6.58
C ALA A 79 -12.51 22.47 6.97
N SER A 80 -11.83 23.15 7.89
CA SER A 80 -10.52 22.76 8.42
C SER A 80 -10.56 21.40 9.10
N ALA A 81 -11.56 21.19 9.97
CA ALA A 81 -11.77 19.89 10.60
C ALA A 81 -12.04 18.79 9.56
N ARG A 82 -12.88 19.08 8.54
CA ARG A 82 -13.21 18.14 7.47
C ARG A 82 -12.00 17.74 6.63
N LEU A 83 -11.11 18.68 6.33
CA LEU A 83 -9.89 18.46 5.54
C LEU A 83 -8.68 18.02 6.38
N SER A 84 -8.84 17.95 7.71
CA SER A 84 -7.76 17.68 8.67
C SER A 84 -6.57 18.65 8.52
N VAL A 85 -6.87 19.95 8.35
CA VAL A 85 -5.89 21.04 8.34
C VAL A 85 -6.09 21.94 9.56
N ALA A 86 -5.05 22.65 9.99
CA ALA A 86 -5.09 23.43 11.22
C ALA A 86 -6.05 24.64 11.16
N ALA A 87 -6.12 25.31 10.01
CA ALA A 87 -6.97 26.48 9.73
C ALA A 87 -7.09 26.65 8.21
N ASN A 88 -7.94 27.58 7.75
CA ASN A 88 -8.08 27.97 6.35
C ASN A 88 -8.48 26.79 5.44
N GLY A 89 -9.30 25.88 5.96
CA GLY A 89 -9.84 24.77 5.17
C GLY A 89 -10.77 25.27 4.07
N LEU A 90 -11.44 26.40 4.30
CA LEU A 90 -12.37 27.01 3.34
C LEU A 90 -11.67 27.50 2.07
N ASP A 91 -10.38 27.85 2.13
CA ASP A 91 -9.58 28.23 0.96
C ASP A 91 -9.57 27.13 -0.11
N TYR A 92 -9.56 25.85 0.29
CA TYR A 92 -9.60 24.73 -0.66
C TYR A 92 -10.95 24.61 -1.37
N TYR A 93 -12.05 24.86 -0.66
CA TYR A 93 -13.38 24.85 -1.25
C TYR A 93 -13.55 26.01 -2.23
N LEU A 94 -13.09 27.20 -1.83
CA LEU A 94 -13.16 28.41 -2.65
C LEU A 94 -12.22 28.33 -3.86
N CYS A 95 -11.02 27.78 -3.71
CA CYS A 95 -10.13 27.46 -4.82
C CYS A 95 -10.83 26.52 -5.81
N ALA A 96 -11.49 25.45 -5.35
CA ALA A 96 -12.22 24.56 -6.26
C ALA A 96 -13.31 25.32 -7.05
N VAL A 97 -14.12 26.15 -6.37
CA VAL A 97 -15.17 26.95 -7.02
C VAL A 97 -14.58 27.96 -8.01
N ARG A 98 -13.51 28.64 -7.64
CA ARG A 98 -12.78 29.58 -8.49
C ARG A 98 -12.26 28.90 -9.75
N GLU A 99 -11.54 27.79 -9.61
CA GLU A 99 -10.95 27.07 -10.74
C GLU A 99 -12.03 26.48 -11.68
N ALA A 100 -13.18 26.04 -11.15
CA ALA A 100 -14.31 25.63 -11.99
C ALA A 100 -14.94 26.80 -12.77
N PHE A 101 -14.93 28.00 -12.20
CA PHE A 101 -15.38 29.21 -12.89
C PHE A 101 -14.39 29.63 -13.98
N GLU A 102 -13.09 29.65 -13.65
CA GLU A 102 -12.00 30.07 -14.53
C GLU A 102 -11.82 29.12 -15.70
N GLU A 103 -11.65 27.82 -15.44
CA GLU A 103 -11.29 26.85 -16.47
C GLU A 103 -12.51 26.29 -17.21
N ALA A 104 -13.67 26.22 -16.56
CA ALA A 104 -14.84 25.49 -17.08
C ALA A 104 -16.11 26.34 -17.24
N ASN A 105 -16.08 27.64 -16.91
CA ASN A 105 -17.24 28.53 -16.97
C ASN A 105 -18.44 27.98 -16.16
N LEU A 106 -18.16 27.35 -15.00
CA LEU A 106 -19.16 26.83 -14.08
C LEU A 106 -19.11 27.58 -12.75
N LEU A 107 -20.24 28.11 -12.31
CA LEU A 107 -20.33 28.89 -11.08
C LEU A 107 -21.25 28.23 -10.05
N PHE A 108 -20.66 27.80 -8.93
CA PHE A 108 -21.39 27.25 -7.79
C PHE A 108 -21.73 28.39 -6.84
N ALA A 109 -22.86 29.05 -7.08
CA ALA A 109 -23.34 30.15 -6.26
C ALA A 109 -24.86 30.21 -6.19
N TYR A 110 -25.37 30.70 -5.07
CA TYR A 110 -26.77 31.03 -4.84
C TYR A 110 -27.07 32.46 -5.31
N ASP A 111 -28.23 32.66 -5.92
CA ASP A 111 -28.82 33.96 -6.18
C ASP A 111 -29.44 34.57 -4.90
N THR A 112 -29.99 35.77 -5.02
CA THR A 112 -30.64 36.49 -3.91
C THR A 112 -31.87 35.78 -3.34
N ARG A 113 -32.39 34.75 -4.02
CA ARG A 113 -33.50 33.90 -3.58
C ARG A 113 -33.02 32.58 -2.96
N GLY A 114 -31.71 32.36 -2.86
CA GLY A 114 -31.13 31.12 -2.34
C GLY A 114 -31.17 29.95 -3.34
N GLN A 115 -31.42 30.21 -4.63
CA GLN A 115 -31.40 29.18 -5.68
C GLN A 115 -30.05 29.19 -6.39
N LEU A 116 -29.59 28.02 -6.86
CA LEU A 116 -28.37 27.98 -7.67
C LEU A 116 -28.54 28.82 -8.94
N VAL A 117 -27.53 29.63 -9.24
CA VAL A 117 -27.53 30.54 -10.39
C VAL A 117 -27.57 29.75 -11.71
N GLN A 118 -28.41 30.21 -12.65
CA GLN A 118 -28.53 29.64 -13.99
C GLN A 118 -27.84 30.56 -15.00
N LEU A 119 -26.55 30.36 -15.23
CA LEU A 119 -25.74 31.24 -16.08
C LEU A 119 -26.28 31.36 -17.51
N ASP A 120 -26.79 30.27 -18.09
CA ASP A 120 -27.29 30.25 -19.47
C ASP A 120 -28.55 31.11 -19.66
N SER A 121 -29.25 31.45 -18.57
CA SER A 121 -30.41 32.35 -18.60
C SER A 121 -30.04 33.83 -18.60
N LEU A 122 -28.78 34.17 -18.32
CA LEU A 122 -28.30 35.54 -18.29
C LEU A 122 -28.11 36.09 -19.71
N ALA A 123 -28.31 37.40 -19.85
CA ALA A 123 -28.07 38.11 -21.11
C ALA A 123 -26.62 37.86 -21.60
N GLU A 124 -26.43 37.75 -22.92
CA GLU A 124 -25.12 37.49 -23.52
C GLU A 124 -24.05 38.53 -23.11
N SER A 125 -24.45 39.79 -22.92
CA SER A 125 -23.57 40.85 -22.41
C SER A 125 -23.03 40.54 -21.01
N VAL A 126 -23.89 40.05 -20.11
CA VAL A 126 -23.51 39.65 -18.76
C VAL A 126 -22.63 38.40 -18.81
N ARG A 127 -23.01 37.38 -19.59
CA ARG A 127 -22.19 36.17 -19.76
C ARG A 127 -20.80 36.48 -20.30
N ARG A 128 -20.66 37.50 -21.17
CA ARG A 128 -19.34 37.98 -21.63
C ARG A 128 -18.52 38.59 -20.50
N GLN A 129 -19.13 39.45 -19.68
CA GLN A 129 -18.47 40.03 -18.51
C GLN A 129 -18.03 38.95 -17.50
N LEU A 130 -18.82 37.89 -17.32
CA LEU A 130 -18.41 36.75 -16.49
C LEU A 130 -17.15 36.08 -17.02
N ARG A 131 -17.10 35.79 -18.33
CA ARG A 131 -15.91 35.19 -18.96
C ARG A 131 -14.68 36.08 -18.86
N GLU A 132 -14.85 37.40 -18.99
CA GLU A 132 -13.78 38.37 -18.78
C GLU A 132 -13.32 38.39 -17.31
N ALA A 133 -14.27 38.35 -16.36
CA ALA A 133 -13.99 38.31 -14.93
C ALA A 133 -13.20 37.07 -14.50
N ALA A 134 -13.45 35.91 -15.13
CA ALA A 134 -12.71 34.67 -14.86
C ALA A 134 -11.19 34.85 -15.04
N GLY A 135 -10.74 35.68 -15.97
CA GLY A 135 -9.30 35.97 -16.16
C GLY A 135 -8.63 36.73 -15.00
N TYR A 136 -9.39 37.20 -14.00
CA TYR A 136 -8.90 38.02 -12.89
C TYR A 136 -8.82 37.29 -11.54
N GLY A 137 -8.90 35.96 -11.51
CA GLY A 137 -8.69 35.23 -10.27
C GLY A 137 -9.86 35.36 -9.29
N GLY A 138 -9.54 35.20 -8.00
CA GLY A 138 -10.48 35.43 -6.89
C GLY A 138 -11.09 36.84 -6.88
N LYS A 139 -10.36 37.88 -7.30
CA LYS A 139 -10.93 39.24 -7.44
C LYS A 139 -12.04 39.31 -8.48
N GLY A 140 -11.86 38.62 -9.61
CA GLY A 140 -12.89 38.51 -10.65
C GLY A 140 -14.14 37.83 -10.12
N LEU A 141 -13.97 36.71 -9.41
CA LEU A 141 -15.07 35.99 -8.78
C LEU A 141 -15.80 36.83 -7.71
N ALA A 142 -15.05 37.59 -6.89
CA ALA A 142 -15.63 38.53 -5.92
C ALA A 142 -16.47 39.60 -6.61
N HIS A 143 -15.95 40.21 -7.67
CA HIS A 143 -16.66 41.22 -8.46
C HIS A 143 -17.96 40.67 -9.05
N VAL A 144 -17.94 39.44 -9.59
CA VAL A 144 -19.14 38.76 -10.08
C VAL A 144 -20.18 38.58 -8.97
N CYS A 145 -19.74 38.16 -7.78
CA CYS A 145 -20.64 37.99 -6.64
C CYS A 145 -21.28 39.32 -6.21
N GLU A 146 -20.53 40.40 -6.17
CA GLU A 146 -21.03 41.74 -5.83
C GLU A 146 -22.01 42.25 -6.90
N MET A 147 -21.61 42.17 -8.17
CA MET A 147 -22.39 42.66 -9.32
C MET A 147 -23.77 41.99 -9.40
N LEU A 148 -23.83 40.67 -9.15
CA LEU A 148 -25.04 39.86 -9.31
C LEU A 148 -25.73 39.53 -7.99
N GLY A 149 -25.19 39.98 -6.84
CA GLY A 149 -25.72 39.67 -5.51
C GLY A 149 -25.66 38.18 -5.16
N LEU A 150 -24.60 37.48 -5.59
CA LEU A 150 -24.44 36.04 -5.40
C LEU A 150 -23.72 35.70 -4.09
N ARG A 151 -23.91 34.45 -3.64
CA ARG A 151 -23.17 33.83 -2.54
C ARG A 151 -22.60 32.49 -2.97
N LEU A 152 -21.30 32.26 -2.79
CA LEU A 152 -20.63 31.03 -3.21
C LEU A 152 -21.15 29.81 -2.42
N ALA A 153 -21.60 28.78 -3.13
CA ALA A 153 -22.30 27.61 -2.61
C ALA A 153 -21.33 26.47 -2.26
N VAL A 154 -20.41 26.72 -1.33
CA VAL A 154 -19.37 25.76 -0.90
C VAL A 154 -19.96 24.53 -0.18
N ASP A 155 -21.17 24.64 0.36
CA ASP A 155 -21.97 23.56 0.93
C ASP A 155 -22.45 22.53 -0.11
N ARG A 156 -22.33 22.85 -1.41
CA ARG A 156 -22.64 21.93 -2.53
C ARG A 156 -21.43 21.10 -2.98
N LEU A 157 -20.29 21.23 -2.31
CA LEU A 157 -19.09 20.46 -2.60
C LEU A 157 -18.90 19.33 -1.58
N ALA A 158 -18.71 18.11 -2.08
CA ALA A 158 -18.36 16.96 -1.27
C ALA A 158 -16.85 16.68 -1.37
N TYR A 159 -16.11 16.81 -0.27
CA TYR A 159 -14.72 16.37 -0.22
C TYR A 159 -14.63 14.86 -0.47
N SER A 160 -13.84 14.43 -1.47
CA SER A 160 -13.93 13.07 -2.03
C SER A 160 -12.59 12.33 -2.17
N ALA A 161 -11.46 13.03 -2.31
CA ALA A 161 -10.15 12.40 -2.34
C ALA A 161 -9.02 13.32 -1.87
N TYR A 162 -7.94 12.71 -1.37
CA TYR A 162 -6.73 13.39 -0.95
C TYR A 162 -5.51 12.80 -1.64
N TRP A 163 -4.80 13.59 -2.45
CA TRP A 163 -3.57 13.16 -3.09
C TRP A 163 -2.39 14.07 -2.80
N LEU A 164 -1.24 13.45 -2.63
CA LEU A 164 0.04 14.14 -2.55
C LEU A 164 0.96 13.63 -3.65
N THR A 165 1.55 14.58 -4.39
CA THR A 165 2.49 14.23 -5.44
C THR A 165 3.72 13.53 -4.84
N PRO A 166 4.20 12.43 -5.46
CA PRO A 166 5.36 11.69 -4.98
C PRO A 166 6.56 12.60 -4.70
N PRO A 167 7.37 12.29 -3.68
CA PRO A 167 8.65 12.97 -3.49
C PRO A 167 9.60 12.63 -4.65
N GLY A 168 10.69 13.40 -4.79
CA GLY A 168 11.61 13.32 -5.92
C GLY A 168 11.17 14.05 -7.19
N LEU A 169 9.89 14.45 -7.30
CA LEU A 169 9.41 15.23 -8.44
C LEU A 169 9.64 16.75 -8.25
N PRO A 170 10.00 17.49 -9.31
CA PRO A 170 10.34 18.92 -9.22
C PRO A 170 9.13 19.83 -8.94
N LYS A 171 7.92 19.39 -9.33
CA LYS A 171 6.65 20.05 -9.04
C LYS A 171 5.83 19.11 -8.18
N ARG A 172 5.46 19.53 -6.97
CA ARG A 172 4.68 18.73 -6.01
C ARG A 172 3.43 19.49 -5.57
N PHE A 173 2.31 18.79 -5.59
CA PHE A 173 1.00 19.29 -5.21
C PHE A 173 0.41 18.47 -4.07
N ASP A 174 -0.15 19.17 -3.10
CA ASP A 174 -0.95 18.69 -1.97
C ASP A 174 -2.43 18.99 -2.29
N THR A 175 -3.06 18.07 -3.02
CA THR A 175 -4.33 18.31 -3.72
C THR A 175 -5.53 17.71 -2.98
N ARG A 176 -6.53 18.55 -2.71
CA ARG A 176 -7.86 18.13 -2.24
C ARG A 176 -8.82 18.04 -3.43
N PHE A 177 -9.53 16.93 -3.55
CA PHE A 177 -10.53 16.75 -4.60
C PHE A 177 -11.94 16.87 -4.01
N PHE A 178 -12.78 17.61 -4.70
CA PHE A 178 -14.18 17.81 -4.38
C PHE A 178 -15.05 17.25 -5.49
N MET A 179 -16.25 16.78 -5.16
CA MET A 179 -17.31 16.45 -6.13
C MET A 179 -18.43 17.48 -6.01
N ALA A 180 -19.03 17.82 -7.14
CA ALA A 180 -20.22 18.67 -7.18
C ALA A 180 -21.13 18.26 -8.34
N MET A 181 -22.43 18.46 -8.16
CA MET A 181 -23.42 18.25 -9.23
C MET A 181 -23.44 19.46 -10.16
N LEU A 182 -23.45 19.26 -11.47
CA LEU A 182 -23.58 20.35 -12.45
C LEU A 182 -24.82 21.20 -12.11
N PRO A 183 -24.68 22.51 -11.84
CA PRO A 183 -25.82 23.36 -11.60
C PRO A 183 -26.72 23.42 -12.84
N SER A 184 -28.04 23.38 -12.63
CA SER A 184 -29.01 23.49 -13.73
C SER A 184 -28.83 24.81 -14.50
N GLY A 185 -28.98 24.78 -15.82
CA GLY A 185 -28.89 25.99 -16.66
C GLY A 185 -27.48 26.57 -16.74
N GLN A 186 -26.45 25.72 -16.70
CA GLN A 186 -25.07 26.08 -16.99
C GLN A 186 -24.46 25.13 -18.01
N THR A 187 -23.75 25.70 -18.98
CA THR A 187 -23.00 24.96 -19.98
C THR A 187 -21.50 25.13 -19.74
N ALA A 188 -20.79 24.00 -19.61
CA ALA A 188 -19.34 24.00 -19.46
C ALA A 188 -18.67 24.54 -20.74
N LEU A 189 -17.68 25.40 -20.55
CA LEU A 189 -16.86 25.96 -21.63
C LEU A 189 -15.42 26.05 -21.14
N HIS A 190 -14.46 25.59 -21.95
CA HIS A 190 -13.06 25.72 -21.59
C HIS A 190 -12.56 27.15 -21.85
N ASP A 191 -11.56 27.60 -21.10
CA ASP A 191 -10.97 28.94 -21.21
C ASP A 191 -10.09 29.15 -22.46
N GLY A 192 -9.61 28.07 -23.07
CA GLY A 192 -8.71 28.10 -24.23
C GLY A 192 -7.25 28.39 -23.88
N VAL A 193 -6.92 28.58 -22.60
CA VAL A 193 -5.57 28.92 -22.12
C VAL A 193 -5.01 27.78 -21.26
N GLU A 194 -5.72 27.41 -20.20
CA GLU A 194 -5.38 26.30 -19.30
C GLU A 194 -6.01 24.98 -19.75
N ALA A 195 -7.18 25.06 -20.39
CA ALA A 195 -7.85 23.96 -21.04
C ALA A 195 -8.19 24.29 -22.50
N VAL A 196 -7.78 23.42 -23.42
CA VAL A 196 -7.99 23.61 -24.87
C VAL A 196 -9.18 22.80 -25.41
N GLU A 197 -9.76 21.96 -24.57
CA GLU A 197 -10.88 21.09 -24.89
C GLU A 197 -11.55 20.65 -23.59
N HIS A 198 -12.86 20.40 -23.63
CA HIS A 198 -13.58 19.73 -22.55
C HIS A 198 -14.44 18.59 -23.11
N ARG A 199 -14.69 17.57 -22.29
CA ARG A 199 -15.59 16.46 -22.61
C ARG A 199 -16.36 16.03 -21.37
N TRP A 200 -17.58 15.57 -21.59
CA TRP A 200 -18.31 14.79 -20.60
C TRP A 200 -18.09 13.31 -20.90
N LEU A 201 -17.49 12.60 -19.96
CA LEU A 201 -17.11 11.20 -20.14
C LEU A 201 -17.67 10.35 -19.01
N ARG A 202 -18.15 9.15 -19.34
CA ARG A 202 -18.39 8.15 -18.31
C ARG A 202 -17.05 7.73 -17.72
N PRO A 203 -16.90 7.57 -16.39
CA PRO A 203 -15.59 7.25 -15.82
C PRO A 203 -14.99 5.96 -16.38
N ALA A 204 -15.82 4.94 -16.62
CA ALA A 204 -15.40 3.67 -17.23
C ALA A 204 -14.82 3.84 -18.65
N GLU A 205 -15.38 4.77 -19.44
CA GLU A 205 -14.91 5.06 -20.80
C GLU A 205 -13.61 5.85 -20.78
N ALA A 206 -13.47 6.76 -19.82
CA ALA A 206 -12.27 7.58 -19.70
C ALA A 206 -11.02 6.74 -19.32
N ILE A 207 -11.20 5.68 -18.54
CA ILE A 207 -10.11 4.80 -18.09
C ILE A 207 -9.83 3.63 -19.04
N ASP A 208 -10.71 3.37 -20.00
CA ASP A 208 -10.58 2.29 -20.97
C ASP A 208 -9.27 2.47 -21.77
N PRO A 209 -8.38 1.47 -21.82
CA PRO A 209 -7.18 1.52 -22.65
C PRO A 209 -7.46 1.84 -24.13
N ALA A 210 -8.63 1.49 -24.67
CA ALA A 210 -9.01 1.77 -26.05
C ALA A 210 -9.36 3.24 -26.31
N SER A 211 -9.60 4.04 -25.25
CA SER A 211 -9.98 5.46 -25.37
C SER A 211 -8.84 6.36 -25.84
N ASN A 212 -7.58 5.90 -25.76
CA ASN A 212 -6.37 6.68 -26.02
C ASN A 212 -6.28 8.01 -25.25
N PHE A 213 -6.99 8.16 -24.13
CA PHE A 213 -6.86 9.33 -23.27
C PHE A 213 -5.59 9.25 -22.41
N THR A 214 -4.78 10.29 -22.49
CA THR A 214 -3.70 10.52 -21.52
C THR A 214 -4.32 11.01 -20.22
N LEU A 215 -4.14 10.25 -19.14
CA LEU A 215 -4.60 10.60 -17.79
C LEU A 215 -3.42 10.61 -16.83
N VAL A 216 -3.36 11.62 -15.97
CA VAL A 216 -2.47 11.59 -14.81
C VAL A 216 -2.94 10.52 -13.82
N ASN A 217 -2.01 9.96 -13.05
CA ASN A 217 -2.29 8.80 -12.18
C ASN A 217 -3.42 9.07 -11.16
N ALA A 218 -3.43 10.25 -10.54
CA ALA A 218 -4.49 10.65 -9.60
C ALA A 218 -5.87 10.62 -10.26
N THR A 219 -6.03 11.29 -11.40
CA THR A 219 -7.26 11.31 -12.19
C THR A 219 -7.71 9.90 -12.59
N ARG A 220 -6.81 9.07 -13.11
CA ARG A 220 -7.12 7.67 -13.47
C ARG A 220 -7.65 6.87 -12.28
N ARG A 221 -6.98 6.95 -11.12
CA ARG A 221 -7.39 6.20 -9.91
C ARG A 221 -8.70 6.72 -9.32
N ILE A 222 -8.95 8.03 -9.36
CA ILE A 222 -10.24 8.59 -8.92
C ILE A 222 -11.36 8.15 -9.87
N LEU A 223 -11.15 8.19 -11.19
CA LEU A 223 -12.15 7.69 -12.15
C LEU A 223 -12.44 6.20 -11.95
N GLN A 224 -11.42 5.39 -11.68
CA GLN A 224 -11.58 3.96 -11.34
C GLN A 224 -12.43 3.76 -10.09
N SER A 225 -12.25 4.57 -9.05
CA SER A 225 -13.01 4.40 -7.80
C SER A 225 -14.49 4.73 -7.96
N ILE A 226 -14.87 5.55 -8.95
CA ILE A 226 -16.26 5.94 -9.21
C ILE A 226 -16.89 5.29 -10.45
N ALA A 227 -16.14 4.48 -11.21
CA ALA A 227 -16.60 3.90 -12.47
C ALA A 227 -17.78 2.92 -12.33
N HIS A 228 -18.05 2.43 -11.12
CA HIS A 228 -19.16 1.53 -10.84
C HIS A 228 -20.50 2.26 -10.65
N PHE A 229 -20.49 3.57 -10.40
CA PHE A 229 -21.73 4.35 -10.24
C PHE A 229 -22.40 4.61 -11.60
N GLN A 230 -23.71 4.37 -11.66
CA GLN A 230 -24.53 4.66 -12.85
C GLN A 230 -25.22 6.02 -12.79
N ASN A 231 -25.37 6.60 -11.59
CA ASN A 231 -26.10 7.83 -11.34
C ASN A 231 -25.22 8.84 -10.58
N ALA A 232 -25.23 10.09 -11.04
CA ALA A 232 -24.44 11.18 -10.49
C ALA A 232 -24.78 11.50 -9.03
N GLN A 233 -26.08 11.53 -8.69
CA GLN A 233 -26.53 11.79 -7.32
C GLN A 233 -26.05 10.71 -6.36
N THR A 234 -26.16 9.43 -6.74
CA THR A 234 -25.67 8.32 -5.89
C THR A 234 -24.15 8.40 -5.64
N CYS A 235 -23.36 8.77 -6.65
CA CYS A 235 -21.93 8.98 -6.50
C CYS A 235 -21.62 10.17 -5.56
N PHE A 236 -22.36 11.27 -5.71
CA PHE A 236 -22.22 12.45 -4.87
C PHE A 236 -22.60 12.16 -3.41
N ASP A 237 -23.72 11.49 -3.17
CA ASP A 237 -24.18 11.09 -1.84
C ASP A 237 -23.16 10.18 -1.15
N PHE A 238 -22.57 9.24 -1.90
CA PHE A 238 -21.49 8.41 -1.41
C PHE A 238 -20.30 9.25 -0.94
N ALA A 239 -19.86 10.23 -1.73
CA ALA A 239 -18.77 11.13 -1.36
C ALA A 239 -19.10 11.97 -0.10
N GLN A 240 -20.34 12.47 0.03
CA GLN A 240 -20.78 13.21 1.21
C GLN A 240 -20.73 12.37 2.50
N GLN A 241 -21.01 11.07 2.40
CA GLN A 241 -21.02 10.16 3.56
C GLN A 241 -19.62 9.70 3.99
N GLN A 242 -18.58 9.93 3.18
CA GLN A 242 -17.22 9.50 3.51
C GLN A 242 -16.65 10.27 4.69
N ARG A 243 -16.50 9.63 5.84
CA ARG A 243 -15.92 10.29 7.03
C ARG A 243 -14.39 10.33 7.02
N ASN A 244 -13.76 9.26 6.52
CA ASN A 244 -12.31 9.12 6.49
C ASN A 244 -11.82 9.07 5.04
N ILE A 245 -11.08 10.09 4.62
CA ILE A 245 -10.49 10.19 3.28
C ILE A 245 -8.98 10.05 3.46
N PRO A 246 -8.40 8.88 3.15
CA PRO A 246 -6.99 8.64 3.37
C PRO A 246 -6.14 9.46 2.39
N LEU A 247 -4.98 9.92 2.86
CA LEU A 247 -3.95 10.45 1.99
C LEU A 247 -3.45 9.36 1.04
N VAL A 248 -3.50 9.64 -0.26
CA VAL A 248 -2.83 8.84 -1.28
C VAL A 248 -1.57 9.56 -1.74
N MET A 249 -0.42 9.07 -1.29
CA MET A 249 0.90 9.54 -1.75
C MET A 249 1.65 8.38 -2.39
N PRO A 250 1.69 8.25 -3.73
CA PRO A 250 2.49 7.22 -4.37
C PRO A 250 4.00 7.47 -4.14
N ARG A 251 4.81 6.43 -4.30
CA ARG A 251 6.28 6.52 -4.36
C ARG A 251 6.75 6.27 -5.77
N LEU A 252 7.80 6.94 -6.23
CA LEU A 252 8.46 6.54 -7.48
C LEU A 252 9.47 5.46 -7.17
N ALA A 253 9.45 4.40 -7.98
CA ALA A 253 10.40 3.31 -7.85
C ALA A 253 10.78 2.75 -9.21
N SER A 254 12.01 2.23 -9.28
CA SER A 254 12.57 1.60 -10.46
C SER A 254 12.42 0.08 -10.40
N GLY A 255 12.52 -0.57 -11.55
CA GLY A 255 12.52 -2.03 -11.66
C GLY A 255 12.66 -2.47 -13.12
N PRO A 256 12.40 -3.75 -13.42
CA PRO A 256 12.70 -4.34 -14.74
C PRO A 256 11.98 -3.70 -15.94
N LYS A 257 10.92 -2.92 -15.71
CA LYS A 257 10.12 -2.24 -16.75
C LYS A 257 10.29 -0.72 -16.72
N GLY A 258 11.38 -0.22 -16.13
CA GLY A 258 11.63 1.21 -15.95
C GLY A 258 11.02 1.76 -14.67
N GLN A 259 10.92 3.08 -14.55
CA GLN A 259 10.40 3.75 -13.35
C GLN A 259 8.86 3.89 -13.42
N ARG A 260 8.17 3.66 -12.30
CA ARG A 260 6.71 3.86 -12.19
C ARG A 260 6.30 4.37 -10.81
N PRO A 261 5.10 4.97 -10.67
CA PRO A 261 4.48 5.15 -9.36
C PRO A 261 4.11 3.79 -8.75
N VAL A 262 4.32 3.69 -7.44
CA VAL A 262 3.93 2.59 -6.55
C VAL A 262 2.92 3.15 -5.56
N MET A 263 1.75 2.56 -5.52
CA MET A 263 0.64 3.00 -4.69
C MET A 263 0.72 2.47 -3.25
N PRO A 264 0.08 3.14 -2.27
CA PRO A 264 0.08 2.70 -0.86
C PRO A 264 -0.37 1.26 -0.61
N GLU A 265 -1.25 0.73 -1.45
CA GLU A 265 -1.74 -0.66 -1.35
C GLU A 265 -0.77 -1.71 -1.90
N GLU A 266 0.25 -1.30 -2.65
CA GLU A 266 1.19 -2.23 -3.27
C GLU A 266 2.24 -2.71 -2.27
N ALA A 267 2.56 -4.01 -2.33
CA ALA A 267 3.56 -4.68 -1.49
C ALA A 267 4.89 -3.90 -1.26
N PRO A 268 5.58 -3.36 -2.30
CA PRO A 268 6.84 -2.65 -2.10
C PRO A 268 6.72 -1.29 -1.40
N TYR A 269 5.51 -0.74 -1.24
CA TYR A 269 5.31 0.65 -0.81
C TYR A 269 5.96 0.99 0.54
N ALA A 270 5.79 0.11 1.54
CA ALA A 270 6.31 0.33 2.87
C ALA A 270 7.85 0.35 2.89
N GLU A 271 8.47 -0.57 2.15
CA GLU A 271 9.93 -0.60 1.99
C GLU A 271 10.45 0.64 1.28
N ILE A 272 9.85 1.01 0.13
CA ILE A 272 10.27 2.22 -0.61
C ILE A 272 10.13 3.46 0.27
N SER A 273 9.05 3.54 1.06
CA SER A 273 8.83 4.68 1.97
C SER A 273 9.89 4.76 3.07
N ARG A 274 10.52 3.64 3.45
CA ARG A 274 11.62 3.57 4.42
C ARG A 274 12.96 3.93 3.80
N ILE A 275 13.28 3.34 2.64
CA ILE A 275 14.62 3.42 2.05
C ILE A 275 14.79 4.65 1.13
N ASP A 276 13.69 5.21 0.64
CA ASP A 276 13.68 6.35 -0.26
C ASP A 276 12.58 7.36 0.12
N PRO A 277 12.62 7.93 1.35
CA PRO A 277 11.58 8.82 1.84
C PRO A 277 11.48 10.12 1.02
N ASP A 278 12.59 10.57 0.43
CA ASP A 278 12.70 11.81 -0.35
C ASP A 278 12.58 11.60 -1.86
N GLY A 279 12.45 10.35 -2.33
CA GLY A 279 12.32 10.03 -3.76
C GLY A 279 13.60 10.30 -4.55
N ALA A 280 14.77 10.09 -3.95
CA ALA A 280 16.09 10.20 -4.56
C ALA A 280 16.37 9.10 -5.61
N GLY A 281 15.52 8.08 -5.72
CA GLY A 281 15.59 7.04 -6.75
C GLY A 281 16.19 5.72 -6.28
N HIS A 282 16.25 5.49 -4.97
CA HIS A 282 16.72 4.24 -4.36
C HIS A 282 15.63 3.17 -4.29
N GLY A 283 14.35 3.58 -4.35
CA GLY A 283 13.21 2.67 -4.28
C GLY A 283 13.14 1.68 -5.44
N ARG A 284 12.88 0.40 -5.12
CA ARG A 284 12.57 -0.64 -6.12
C ARG A 284 11.18 -1.22 -5.91
N TYR A 285 10.45 -1.46 -7.00
CA TYR A 285 9.13 -2.10 -6.93
C TYR A 285 9.16 -3.63 -7.15
N ALA A 286 10.33 -4.18 -7.45
CA ALA A 286 10.53 -5.61 -7.68
C ALA A 286 11.69 -6.12 -6.82
N LEU A 287 11.55 -7.35 -6.32
CA LEU A 287 12.65 -8.12 -5.75
C LEU A 287 13.38 -8.78 -6.90
N GLU A 288 14.54 -8.24 -7.25
CA GLU A 288 15.37 -8.76 -8.34
C GLU A 288 16.43 -9.70 -7.75
N PRO A 289 16.46 -10.98 -8.18
CA PRO A 289 17.38 -11.94 -7.62
C PRO A 289 18.85 -11.51 -7.72
N GLY A 290 19.61 -11.76 -6.66
CA GLY A 290 21.02 -11.39 -6.53
C GLY A 290 21.29 -9.90 -6.36
N HIS A 291 20.28 -9.03 -6.45
CA HIS A 291 20.46 -7.59 -6.27
C HIS A 291 20.41 -7.23 -4.78
N ALA A 292 21.52 -6.68 -4.28
CA ALA A 292 21.60 -6.18 -2.91
C ALA A 292 20.79 -4.89 -2.74
N VAL A 293 19.93 -4.85 -1.72
CA VAL A 293 19.14 -3.67 -1.34
C VAL A 293 19.51 -3.26 0.08
N LYS A 294 20.00 -2.02 0.24
CA LYS A 294 20.22 -1.41 1.55
C LYS A 294 18.88 -0.97 2.14
N LEU A 295 18.44 -1.62 3.23
CA LEU A 295 17.16 -1.39 3.89
C LEU A 295 17.26 -0.39 5.05
N SER A 296 18.45 -0.30 5.64
CA SER A 296 18.86 0.73 6.61
C SER A 296 20.39 0.79 6.63
N ASP A 297 20.96 1.60 7.51
CA ASP A 297 22.41 1.56 7.75
C ASP A 297 22.88 0.22 8.33
N ARG A 298 22.01 -0.52 9.03
CA ARG A 298 22.34 -1.82 9.63
C ARG A 298 21.86 -3.02 8.83
N VAL A 299 20.85 -2.87 7.98
CA VAL A 299 20.17 -4.01 7.35
C VAL A 299 20.25 -3.95 5.84
N TRP A 300 20.75 -5.02 5.22
CA TRP A 300 20.77 -5.20 3.77
C TRP A 300 20.06 -6.51 3.43
N ARG A 301 19.57 -6.64 2.19
CA ARG A 301 18.91 -7.84 1.70
C ARG A 301 19.43 -8.26 0.33
N VAL A 302 19.60 -9.55 0.12
CA VAL A 302 19.75 -10.19 -1.19
C VAL A 302 18.66 -11.25 -1.33
N THR A 303 17.90 -11.20 -2.42
CA THR A 303 16.86 -12.19 -2.70
C THR A 303 17.39 -13.28 -3.64
N ALA A 304 17.12 -14.55 -3.33
CA ALA A 304 17.52 -15.69 -4.14
C ALA A 304 16.66 -15.87 -5.40
N ASN A 305 17.22 -16.51 -6.43
CA ASN A 305 16.50 -16.83 -7.67
C ASN A 305 15.70 -18.14 -7.60
N ASN A 306 14.95 -18.33 -6.53
CA ASN A 306 14.17 -19.54 -6.26
C ASN A 306 12.67 -19.25 -6.17
N GLY A 307 12.18 -18.21 -6.86
CA GLY A 307 10.79 -17.79 -6.82
C GLY A 307 9.81 -18.89 -7.27
N SER A 308 8.73 -19.08 -6.52
CA SER A 308 7.74 -20.13 -6.72
C SER A 308 6.43 -19.82 -6.00
N VAL A 309 5.44 -20.72 -6.06
CA VAL A 309 4.21 -20.61 -5.26
C VAL A 309 4.49 -20.60 -3.76
N MET A 310 5.58 -21.24 -3.31
CA MET A 310 5.94 -21.34 -1.90
C MET A 310 6.81 -20.16 -1.44
N THR A 311 7.79 -19.77 -2.26
CA THR A 311 8.83 -18.77 -1.93
C THR A 311 8.51 -17.37 -2.45
N GLY A 312 7.34 -17.18 -3.09
CA GLY A 312 6.96 -15.91 -3.70
C GLY A 312 8.00 -15.44 -4.71
N PRO A 313 8.50 -14.19 -4.61
CA PRO A 313 9.57 -13.69 -5.48
C PRO A 313 10.94 -14.34 -5.27
N GLY A 314 11.14 -15.06 -4.15
CA GLY A 314 12.41 -15.66 -3.75
C GLY A 314 12.66 -15.54 -2.25
N THR A 315 13.64 -16.30 -1.74
CA THR A 315 14.04 -16.25 -0.32
C THR A 315 14.94 -15.04 -0.06
N ASN A 316 14.68 -14.33 1.02
CA ASN A 316 15.43 -13.16 1.44
C ASN A 316 16.53 -13.56 2.43
N THR A 317 17.77 -13.38 2.00
CA THR A 317 18.94 -13.39 2.89
C THR A 317 19.17 -11.97 3.39
N TYR A 318 19.31 -11.80 4.71
CA TYR A 318 19.55 -10.50 5.32
C TYR A 318 20.95 -10.39 5.89
N PHE A 319 21.55 -9.21 5.76
CA PHE A 319 22.76 -8.83 6.50
C PHE A 319 22.40 -7.91 7.64
N VAL A 320 23.04 -8.09 8.80
CA VAL A 320 22.89 -7.21 9.96
C VAL A 320 24.26 -6.73 10.43
N ALA A 321 24.46 -5.42 10.51
CA ALA A 321 25.74 -4.80 10.86
C ALA A 321 26.13 -5.05 12.31
N GLY A 322 27.32 -5.62 12.53
CA GLY A 322 27.98 -5.74 13.83
C GLY A 322 29.04 -4.67 14.07
N ALA A 323 29.89 -4.89 15.08
CA ALA A 323 31.04 -4.02 15.36
C ALA A 323 32.15 -4.15 14.32
N ASP A 324 33.01 -3.13 14.21
CA ASP A 324 34.25 -3.16 13.43
C ASP A 324 34.07 -3.61 11.96
N ASN A 325 33.01 -3.13 11.31
CA ASN A 325 32.62 -3.51 9.93
C ASN A 325 32.41 -5.02 9.72
N THR A 326 31.97 -5.74 10.76
CA THR A 326 31.60 -7.16 10.66
C THR A 326 30.10 -7.30 10.51
N TRP A 327 29.65 -8.42 9.95
CA TRP A 327 28.25 -8.61 9.59
C TRP A 327 27.75 -9.98 10.01
N ALA A 328 26.48 -10.05 10.37
CA ALA A 328 25.74 -11.29 10.49
C ALA A 328 24.94 -11.54 9.21
N VAL A 329 24.73 -12.81 8.87
CA VAL A 329 23.81 -13.24 7.80
C VAL A 329 22.66 -14.00 8.43
N ILE A 330 21.42 -13.69 8.05
CA ILE A 330 20.22 -14.44 8.43
C ILE A 330 19.65 -15.09 7.16
N ASP A 331 19.41 -16.41 7.23
CA ASP A 331 18.90 -17.27 6.16
C ASP A 331 19.74 -17.20 4.85
N PRO A 332 20.91 -17.85 4.82
CA PRO A 332 21.80 -17.85 3.65
C PRO A 332 21.30 -18.71 2.47
N GLY A 333 20.20 -19.44 2.64
CA GLY A 333 19.66 -20.38 1.66
C GLY A 333 18.97 -19.73 0.45
N PRO A 334 18.71 -20.51 -0.61
CA PRO A 334 19.02 -21.94 -0.80
C PRO A 334 20.52 -22.19 -1.07
N ASP A 335 20.96 -23.47 -1.12
CA ASP A 335 22.30 -23.82 -1.62
C ASP A 335 22.35 -23.70 -3.15
N ASP A 336 22.29 -22.47 -3.63
CA ASP A 336 22.43 -22.10 -5.03
C ASP A 336 23.76 -21.34 -5.24
N PRO A 337 24.63 -21.77 -6.17
CA PRO A 337 25.91 -21.12 -6.40
C PRO A 337 25.80 -19.63 -6.75
N ALA A 338 24.81 -19.24 -7.57
CA ALA A 338 24.66 -17.85 -7.99
C ALA A 338 24.17 -16.97 -6.83
N HIS A 339 23.29 -17.50 -5.97
CA HIS A 339 22.87 -16.83 -4.74
C HIS A 339 24.03 -16.69 -3.75
N PHE A 340 24.81 -17.75 -3.55
CA PHE A 340 26.00 -17.69 -2.70
C PHE A 340 26.98 -16.61 -3.19
N ASP A 341 27.28 -16.57 -4.48
CA ASP A 341 28.15 -15.55 -5.07
C ASP A 341 27.58 -14.15 -4.87
N ALA A 342 26.27 -13.97 -5.02
CA ALA A 342 25.60 -12.70 -4.77
C ALA A 342 25.66 -12.28 -3.29
N VAL A 343 25.45 -13.20 -2.34
CA VAL A 343 25.58 -12.97 -0.90
C VAL A 343 27.03 -12.57 -0.57
N MET A 344 28.02 -13.29 -1.07
CA MET A 344 29.42 -12.97 -0.83
C MET A 344 29.82 -11.61 -1.44
N ALA A 345 29.32 -11.28 -2.64
CA ALA A 345 29.58 -10.00 -3.29
C ALA A 345 28.86 -8.81 -2.60
N ALA A 346 27.69 -9.06 -2.01
CA ALA A 346 26.89 -8.05 -1.33
C ALA A 346 27.35 -7.76 0.11
N ALA A 347 28.06 -8.70 0.75
CA ALA A 347 28.52 -8.57 2.13
C ALA A 347 29.37 -7.28 2.29
N PRO A 348 28.94 -6.30 3.09
CA PRO A 348 29.68 -5.03 3.20
C PRO A 348 31.01 -5.15 3.98
N GLY A 349 31.22 -6.28 4.65
CA GLY A 349 32.43 -6.64 5.38
C GLY A 349 32.42 -8.11 5.81
N PRO A 350 33.39 -8.56 6.62
CA PRO A 350 33.51 -9.96 7.01
C PRO A 350 32.28 -10.48 7.74
N VAL A 351 31.76 -11.63 7.30
CA VAL A 351 30.67 -12.34 7.98
C VAL A 351 31.22 -13.05 9.21
N LYS A 352 30.68 -12.73 10.38
CA LYS A 352 31.07 -13.29 11.69
C LYS A 352 30.00 -14.16 12.34
N TRP A 353 28.77 -14.13 11.83
CA TRP A 353 27.67 -14.93 12.34
C TRP A 353 26.76 -15.37 11.20
N ILE A 354 26.27 -16.60 11.28
CA ILE A 354 25.27 -17.14 10.35
C ILE A 354 24.08 -17.59 11.18
N PHE A 355 22.91 -17.07 10.90
CA PHE A 355 21.65 -17.42 11.56
C PHE A 355 20.73 -18.12 10.58
N ALA A 356 20.04 -19.16 11.04
CA ALA A 356 18.90 -19.73 10.33
C ALA A 356 17.64 -19.52 11.15
N THR A 357 16.56 -19.09 10.51
CA THR A 357 15.23 -19.01 11.12
C THR A 357 14.67 -20.40 11.32
N HIS A 358 14.83 -21.29 10.35
CA HIS A 358 14.44 -22.70 10.42
C HIS A 358 15.15 -23.51 9.34
N THR A 359 14.89 -24.82 9.30
CA THR A 359 15.64 -25.77 8.45
C THR A 359 14.95 -26.11 7.13
N HIS A 360 13.97 -25.35 6.65
CA HIS A 360 13.46 -25.63 5.30
C HIS A 360 14.52 -25.35 4.23
N MET A 361 14.40 -26.09 3.11
CA MET A 361 15.41 -26.18 2.04
C MET A 361 15.76 -24.86 1.35
N ASP A 362 14.94 -23.84 1.51
CA ASP A 362 15.16 -22.53 0.96
C ASP A 362 15.83 -21.55 1.94
N HIS A 363 15.98 -21.89 3.23
CA HIS A 363 16.55 -21.02 4.26
C HIS A 363 17.94 -21.46 4.76
N SER A 364 18.10 -22.72 5.15
CA SER A 364 19.31 -23.18 5.85
C SER A 364 20.44 -23.76 4.99
N PRO A 365 20.23 -24.38 3.81
CA PRO A 365 21.31 -25.11 3.14
C PRO A 365 22.54 -24.28 2.78
N GLY A 366 22.35 -22.99 2.46
CA GLY A 366 23.45 -22.07 2.17
C GLY A 366 24.42 -21.87 3.35
N ALA A 367 24.01 -22.22 4.58
CA ALA A 367 24.80 -22.05 5.80
C ALA A 367 26.07 -22.91 5.77
N VAL A 368 26.02 -24.11 5.19
CA VAL A 368 27.19 -25.01 5.09
C VAL A 368 28.29 -24.36 4.27
N ARG A 369 27.93 -23.84 3.08
CA ARG A 369 28.86 -23.20 2.17
C ARG A 369 29.38 -21.88 2.74
N LEU A 370 28.51 -21.08 3.33
CA LEU A 370 28.90 -19.80 3.93
C LEU A 370 29.80 -19.99 5.16
N ARG A 371 29.53 -20.99 5.99
CA ARG A 371 30.41 -21.40 7.11
C ARG A 371 31.79 -21.78 6.60
N ALA A 372 31.86 -22.63 5.56
CA ALA A 372 33.14 -23.06 5.00
C ALA A 372 33.96 -21.88 4.44
N ALA A 373 33.29 -20.89 3.85
CA ALA A 373 33.95 -19.71 3.27
C ALA A 373 34.40 -18.67 4.32
N THR A 374 33.69 -18.56 5.44
CA THR A 374 33.86 -17.43 6.39
C THR A 374 34.42 -17.86 7.74
N GLY A 375 34.28 -19.13 8.11
CA GLY A 375 34.57 -19.63 9.45
C GLY A 375 33.57 -19.17 10.52
N ALA A 376 32.50 -18.45 10.13
CA ALA A 376 31.50 -17.96 11.07
C ALA A 376 30.71 -19.12 11.72
N PRO A 377 30.45 -19.05 13.04
CA PRO A 377 29.56 -20.01 13.69
C PRO A 377 28.13 -19.90 13.16
N VAL A 378 27.46 -21.05 13.12
CA VAL A 378 26.06 -21.18 12.72
C VAL A 378 25.17 -21.23 13.96
N ILE A 379 24.13 -20.40 13.98
CA ILE A 379 23.15 -20.27 15.05
C ILE A 379 21.76 -20.64 14.51
N GLY A 380 21.05 -21.50 15.22
CA GLY A 380 19.68 -21.90 14.85
C GLY A 380 19.22 -23.12 15.64
N LEU A 381 18.01 -23.58 15.36
CA LEU A 381 17.47 -24.81 15.96
C LEU A 381 17.34 -25.92 14.92
N VAL A 382 17.44 -27.16 15.37
CA VAL A 382 17.15 -28.36 14.58
C VAL A 382 15.77 -28.92 14.97
N THR A 383 15.16 -29.69 14.08
CA THR A 383 13.95 -30.47 14.35
C THR A 383 14.24 -31.96 14.18
N ALA A 384 13.47 -32.80 14.87
CA ALA A 384 13.48 -34.25 14.64
C ALA A 384 12.73 -34.65 13.36
N ALA A 385 11.94 -33.73 12.78
CA ALA A 385 11.26 -33.95 11.52
C ALA A 385 12.25 -33.99 10.35
N THR A 386 11.96 -34.85 9.36
CA THR A 386 12.82 -35.02 8.17
C THR A 386 12.14 -34.57 6.88
N ASP A 387 10.81 -34.45 6.87
CA ASP A 387 10.07 -34.03 5.68
C ASP A 387 10.36 -32.56 5.35
N ARG A 388 10.95 -32.31 4.17
CA ARG A 388 11.30 -30.98 3.64
C ARG A 388 12.26 -30.16 4.52
N GLN A 389 12.93 -30.82 5.45
CA GLN A 389 13.98 -30.23 6.26
C GLN A 389 15.35 -30.49 5.63
N ASP A 390 16.27 -29.56 5.82
CA ASP A 390 17.67 -29.66 5.49
C ASP A 390 18.37 -30.60 6.48
N PRO A 391 18.75 -31.81 6.05
CA PRO A 391 19.41 -32.77 6.93
C PRO A 391 20.88 -32.41 7.21
N THR A 392 21.44 -31.43 6.49
CA THR A 392 22.83 -31.02 6.59
C THR A 392 23.04 -29.88 7.59
N PHE A 393 21.96 -29.24 8.06
CA PHE A 393 22.04 -28.13 8.99
C PHE A 393 22.55 -28.60 10.37
N ALA A 394 23.72 -28.10 10.76
CA ALA A 394 24.37 -28.41 12.02
C ALA A 394 24.80 -27.10 12.72
N PRO A 395 23.97 -26.54 13.62
CA PRO A 395 24.29 -25.30 14.31
C PRO A 395 25.40 -25.52 15.35
N ASP A 396 26.31 -24.56 15.45
CA ASP A 396 27.31 -24.48 16.52
C ASP A 396 26.69 -23.98 17.84
N HIS A 397 25.58 -23.23 17.75
CA HIS A 397 24.82 -22.76 18.90
C HIS A 397 23.30 -22.86 18.68
N MET A 398 22.61 -23.50 19.62
CA MET A 398 21.15 -23.61 19.66
C MET A 398 20.59 -22.64 20.70
N PRO A 399 20.06 -21.47 20.28
CA PRO A 399 19.62 -20.45 21.21
C PRO A 399 18.24 -20.76 21.81
N ARG A 400 17.91 -20.09 22.90
CA ARG A 400 16.60 -20.12 23.56
C ARG A 400 15.83 -18.83 23.28
N HIS A 401 14.52 -18.90 23.46
CA HIS A 401 13.68 -17.70 23.48
C HIS A 401 14.22 -16.69 24.50
N GLY A 402 14.37 -15.43 24.08
CA GLY A 402 14.87 -14.34 24.91
C GLY A 402 16.40 -14.17 24.92
N ASP A 403 17.16 -15.12 24.36
CA ASP A 403 18.62 -14.97 24.26
C ASP A 403 18.97 -13.72 23.44
N ARG A 404 19.91 -12.91 23.94
CA ARG A 404 20.37 -11.68 23.30
C ARG A 404 21.78 -11.88 22.76
N ILE A 405 21.91 -11.90 21.44
CA ILE A 405 23.16 -12.14 20.73
C ILE A 405 23.70 -10.78 20.27
N ALA A 406 24.73 -10.30 20.97
CA ALA A 406 25.39 -9.05 20.65
C ALA A 406 26.30 -9.21 19.42
N LEU A 407 25.98 -8.48 18.34
CA LEU A 407 26.84 -8.37 17.16
C LEU A 407 27.84 -7.21 17.29
N GLY A 408 27.59 -6.31 18.24
CA GLY A 408 28.44 -5.19 18.62
C GLY A 408 27.83 -4.40 19.78
N PRO A 409 28.47 -3.31 20.23
CA PRO A 409 27.97 -2.49 21.35
C PRO A 409 26.60 -1.83 21.12
N GLN A 410 26.17 -1.72 19.86
CA GLN A 410 24.94 -1.03 19.43
C GLN A 410 24.11 -1.87 18.44
N THR A 411 24.34 -3.18 18.41
CA THR A 411 23.57 -4.10 17.58
C THR A 411 23.34 -5.39 18.34
N THR A 412 22.06 -5.67 18.62
CA THR A 412 21.63 -6.87 19.34
C THR A 412 20.54 -7.59 18.54
N LEU A 413 20.75 -8.88 18.28
CA LEU A 413 19.70 -9.77 17.82
C LEU A 413 19.14 -10.55 19.01
N ARG A 414 17.90 -10.25 19.40
CA ARG A 414 17.17 -11.05 20.38
C ARG A 414 16.42 -12.18 19.70
N VAL A 415 16.58 -13.38 20.23
CA VAL A 415 15.94 -14.59 19.71
C VAL A 415 14.51 -14.68 20.22
N VAL A 416 13.57 -14.92 19.31
CA VAL A 416 12.16 -15.14 19.63
C VAL A 416 11.76 -16.49 19.03
N HIS A 417 11.65 -17.53 19.87
CA HIS A 417 11.17 -18.84 19.41
C HIS A 417 9.70 -18.75 19.03
N THR A 418 9.39 -19.10 17.77
CA THR A 418 8.06 -18.94 17.16
C THR A 418 7.62 -20.23 16.46
N PRO A 419 7.45 -21.33 17.22
CA PRO A 419 7.05 -22.60 16.65
C PRO A 419 5.67 -22.50 16.00
N GLY A 420 5.44 -23.34 15.00
CA GLY A 420 4.13 -23.50 14.38
C GLY A 420 4.21 -23.72 12.88
N HIS A 421 4.96 -22.92 12.14
CA HIS A 421 5.28 -23.24 10.74
C HIS A 421 6.21 -24.46 10.67
N ALA A 422 7.30 -24.39 11.44
CA ALA A 422 8.18 -25.48 11.80
C ALA A 422 8.39 -25.46 13.32
N SER A 423 8.68 -26.60 13.95
CA SER A 423 8.86 -26.68 15.41
C SER A 423 10.13 -25.96 15.89
N ASN A 424 11.13 -25.89 15.02
CA ASN A 424 12.41 -25.22 15.24
C ASN A 424 12.45 -23.77 14.75
N HIS A 425 11.30 -23.18 14.41
CA HIS A 425 11.25 -21.84 13.83
C HIS A 425 11.60 -20.73 14.85
N LEU A 426 12.54 -19.86 14.48
CA LEU A 426 13.00 -18.69 15.20
C LEU A 426 12.71 -17.42 14.40
N CYS A 427 12.26 -16.38 15.10
CA CYS A 427 12.42 -15.01 14.65
C CYS A 427 13.63 -14.37 15.35
N TYR A 428 14.23 -13.37 14.72
CA TYR A 428 15.31 -12.57 15.30
C TYR A 428 14.89 -11.11 15.32
N LEU A 429 14.87 -10.48 16.50
CA LEU A 429 14.57 -9.06 16.65
C LEU A 429 15.86 -8.26 16.71
N LEU A 430 16.06 -7.37 15.73
CA LEU A 430 17.03 -6.29 15.85
C LEU A 430 16.44 -5.22 16.76
N GLU A 431 16.89 -5.17 18.01
CA GLU A 431 16.27 -4.33 19.06
C GLU A 431 16.40 -2.84 18.72
N GLU A 432 17.55 -2.41 18.20
CA GLU A 432 17.85 -1.01 17.94
C GLU A 432 17.05 -0.41 16.77
N GLU A 433 16.54 -1.24 15.85
CA GLU A 433 15.68 -0.81 14.73
C GLU A 433 14.26 -1.36 14.83
N LYS A 434 13.93 -2.05 15.93
CA LYS A 434 12.64 -2.72 16.15
C LYS A 434 12.18 -3.52 14.92
N THR A 435 13.13 -4.18 14.27
CA THR A 435 12.93 -4.90 13.01
C THR A 435 13.00 -6.40 13.30
N LEU A 436 11.87 -7.09 13.12
CA LEU A 436 11.76 -8.53 13.35
C LEU A 436 11.99 -9.29 12.05
N PHE A 437 13.06 -10.06 11.98
CA PHE A 437 13.30 -11.05 10.94
C PHE A 437 12.44 -12.27 11.23
N THR A 438 11.44 -12.50 10.39
CA THR A 438 10.34 -13.43 10.71
C THR A 438 10.43 -14.77 9.99
N GLY A 439 11.40 -14.96 9.09
CA GLY A 439 11.46 -16.14 8.23
C GLY A 439 10.09 -16.41 7.61
N ASP A 440 9.59 -17.61 7.83
CA ASP A 440 8.28 -18.08 7.35
C ASP A 440 7.21 -18.10 8.44
N HIS A 441 7.39 -17.33 9.51
CA HIS A 441 6.32 -17.14 10.49
C HIS A 441 5.27 -16.13 9.99
N VAL A 442 5.75 -15.02 9.41
CA VAL A 442 4.92 -13.96 8.82
C VAL A 442 5.56 -13.54 7.49
N MET A 443 4.84 -13.73 6.39
CA MET A 443 5.30 -13.37 5.03
C MET A 443 4.40 -12.31 4.41
N GLN A 444 4.92 -11.58 3.42
CA GLN A 444 4.13 -10.59 2.71
C GLN A 444 3.31 -11.24 1.58
N GLY A 445 2.01 -10.95 1.52
CA GLY A 445 1.14 -11.27 0.38
C GLY A 445 0.51 -12.67 0.39
N SER A 446 0.86 -13.55 1.34
CA SER A 446 0.24 -14.88 1.47
C SER A 446 0.24 -15.35 2.93
N THR A 447 -0.46 -16.46 3.18
CA THR A 447 -0.38 -17.19 4.44
C THR A 447 0.60 -18.35 4.31
N VAL A 448 1.37 -18.62 5.35
CA VAL A 448 2.33 -19.73 5.38
C VAL A 448 1.63 -21.09 5.42
N VAL A 449 2.28 -22.15 4.98
CA VAL A 449 1.72 -23.51 5.12
C VAL A 449 2.05 -24.03 6.52
N ILE A 450 1.05 -24.55 7.24
CA ILE A 450 1.27 -25.27 8.50
C ILE A 450 1.18 -26.76 8.18
N ASN A 451 2.31 -27.47 8.29
CA ASN A 451 2.48 -28.83 7.77
C ASN A 451 2.73 -29.87 8.89
N PRO A 452 1.70 -30.57 9.41
CA PRO A 452 1.88 -31.56 10.47
C PRO A 452 2.74 -32.77 10.05
N PRO A 453 3.47 -33.43 10.97
CA PRO A 453 3.44 -33.20 12.42
C PRO A 453 4.38 -32.09 12.91
N ASP A 454 5.32 -31.63 12.09
CA ASP A 454 6.29 -30.60 12.52
C ASP A 454 5.65 -29.21 12.63
N GLY A 455 4.80 -28.87 11.67
CA GLY A 455 3.95 -27.69 11.72
C GLY A 455 2.70 -27.93 12.58
N ASP A 456 2.42 -26.99 13.48
CA ASP A 456 1.34 -27.06 14.47
C ASP A 456 0.54 -25.74 14.49
N MET A 457 -0.78 -25.84 14.27
CA MET A 457 -1.66 -24.66 14.18
C MET A 457 -1.88 -23.98 15.55
N ARG A 458 -1.86 -24.75 16.65
CA ARG A 458 -2.02 -24.23 18.00
C ARG A 458 -0.78 -23.44 18.41
N ALA A 459 0.40 -24.00 18.17
CA ALA A 459 1.68 -23.33 18.37
C ALA A 459 1.79 -22.08 17.49
N TYR A 460 1.42 -22.18 16.20
CA TYR A 460 1.45 -21.05 15.27
C TYR A 460 0.60 -19.87 15.76
N LEU A 461 -0.66 -20.13 16.16
CA LEU A 461 -1.53 -19.08 16.71
C LEU A 461 -1.06 -18.56 18.06
N GLY A 462 -0.43 -19.41 18.88
CA GLY A 462 0.21 -18.99 20.13
C GLY A 462 1.36 -18.02 19.89
N SER A 463 2.27 -18.38 18.99
CA SER A 463 3.41 -17.56 18.57
C SER A 463 2.97 -16.23 17.95
N LEU A 464 1.99 -16.23 17.05
CA LEU A 464 1.43 -14.98 16.50
C LEU A 464 0.85 -14.06 17.58
N ARG A 465 0.18 -14.62 18.60
CA ARG A 465 -0.35 -13.81 19.71
C ARG A 465 0.78 -13.23 20.57
N ALA A 466 1.80 -14.03 20.88
CA ALA A 466 2.97 -13.55 21.63
C ALA A 466 3.70 -12.41 20.88
N LEU A 467 3.80 -12.49 19.55
CA LEU A 467 4.39 -11.42 18.73
C LEU A 467 3.60 -10.10 18.77
N LEU A 468 2.33 -10.09 19.22
CA LEU A 468 1.59 -8.84 19.40
C LEU A 468 2.07 -8.03 20.61
N ASP A 469 2.74 -8.67 21.56
CA ASP A 469 3.29 -8.04 22.76
C ASP A 469 4.72 -7.49 22.53
N GLU A 470 5.32 -7.79 21.39
CA GLU A 470 6.65 -7.31 21.01
C GLU A 470 6.61 -5.84 20.52
N ASP A 471 7.60 -5.05 20.93
CA ASP A 471 7.80 -3.66 20.46
C ASP A 471 8.51 -3.67 19.10
N ILE A 472 7.73 -3.91 18.05
CA ILE A 472 8.18 -4.02 16.66
C ILE A 472 7.57 -2.93 15.79
N GLU A 473 8.40 -2.32 14.94
CA GLU A 473 7.98 -1.33 13.94
C GLU A 473 8.03 -1.89 12.52
N TRP A 474 8.87 -2.91 12.30
CA TRP A 474 9.08 -3.51 10.99
C TRP A 474 9.13 -5.03 11.05
N ILE A 475 8.58 -5.67 10.01
CA ILE A 475 8.82 -7.08 9.72
C ILE A 475 9.68 -7.20 8.46
N ALA A 476 10.75 -7.98 8.58
CA ALA A 476 11.60 -8.44 7.50
C ALA A 476 11.29 -9.94 7.24
N PRO A 477 10.45 -10.26 6.26
CA PRO A 477 9.99 -11.63 6.03
C PRO A 477 11.01 -12.46 5.25
N GLY A 478 10.95 -13.79 5.39
CA GLY A 478 11.68 -14.73 4.54
C GLY A 478 11.34 -14.56 3.05
N HIS A 479 10.12 -14.11 2.75
CA HIS A 479 9.65 -13.83 1.40
C HIS A 479 8.85 -12.52 1.31
N GLY A 480 9.19 -11.70 0.32
CA GLY A 480 8.52 -10.41 0.05
C GLY A 480 9.28 -9.18 0.55
N PHE A 481 8.64 -8.02 0.50
CA PHE A 481 9.24 -6.75 0.91
C PHE A 481 9.13 -6.54 2.42
N LEU A 482 9.86 -5.55 2.95
CA LEU A 482 9.64 -5.07 4.32
C LEU A 482 8.19 -4.64 4.54
N MET A 483 7.68 -4.90 5.74
CA MET A 483 6.32 -4.57 6.14
C MET A 483 6.35 -3.55 7.29
N GLY A 484 5.73 -2.38 7.09
CA GLY A 484 5.73 -1.25 8.05
C GLY A 484 4.49 -1.16 8.96
N ARG A 485 3.67 -2.22 9.00
CA ARG A 485 2.50 -2.33 9.89
C ARG A 485 2.44 -3.73 10.52
N PRO A 486 3.41 -4.07 11.39
CA PRO A 486 3.63 -5.44 11.82
C PRO A 486 2.44 -6.01 12.60
N HIS A 487 1.92 -5.29 13.61
CA HIS A 487 0.78 -5.77 14.40
C HIS A 487 -0.50 -5.94 13.57
N ASP A 488 -0.74 -5.09 12.57
CA ASP A 488 -1.90 -5.23 11.70
C ASP A 488 -1.78 -6.48 10.82
N ALA A 489 -0.59 -6.75 10.28
CA ALA A 489 -0.32 -7.97 9.52
C ALA A 489 -0.53 -9.23 10.38
N ILE A 490 -0.02 -9.24 11.61
CA ILE A 490 -0.19 -10.34 12.56
C ILE A 490 -1.68 -10.55 12.90
N ARG A 491 -2.42 -9.48 13.22
CA ARG A 491 -3.86 -9.55 13.51
C ARG A 491 -4.65 -10.07 12.31
N LEU A 492 -4.29 -9.67 11.09
CA LEU A 492 -4.93 -10.15 9.87
C LEU A 492 -4.71 -11.66 9.69
N LEU A 493 -3.49 -12.16 9.94
CA LEU A 493 -3.18 -13.59 9.89
C LEU A 493 -3.96 -14.38 10.94
N ILE A 494 -4.01 -13.92 12.19
CA ILE A 494 -4.80 -14.55 13.26
C ILE A 494 -6.28 -14.63 12.84
N ARG A 495 -6.85 -13.52 12.37
CA ARG A 495 -8.25 -13.48 11.92
C ARG A 495 -8.50 -14.46 10.78
N HIS A 496 -7.63 -14.49 9.78
CA HIS A 496 -7.74 -15.42 8.65
C HIS A 496 -7.76 -16.88 9.10
N ARG A 497 -6.87 -17.27 10.02
CA ARG A 497 -6.84 -18.64 10.58
C ARG A 497 -8.08 -18.97 11.39
N GLN A 498 -8.58 -18.03 12.19
CA GLN A 498 -9.80 -18.22 12.97
C GLN A 498 -11.04 -18.36 12.07
N GLN A 499 -11.12 -17.59 10.98
CA GLN A 499 -12.17 -17.74 9.98
C GLN A 499 -12.14 -19.12 9.32
N ARG A 500 -10.94 -19.62 8.97
CA ARG A 500 -10.79 -20.96 8.41
C ARG A 500 -11.16 -22.04 9.43
N GLU A 501 -10.74 -21.92 10.68
CA GLU A 501 -11.11 -22.84 11.77
C GLU A 501 -12.63 -22.88 11.99
N ALA A 502 -13.31 -21.72 11.96
CA ALA A 502 -14.77 -21.67 12.03
C ALA A 502 -15.44 -22.43 10.87
N LYS A 503 -14.88 -22.34 9.66
CA LYS A 503 -15.36 -23.11 8.50
C LYS A 503 -15.14 -24.62 8.69
N VAL A 504 -13.99 -25.03 9.24
CA VAL A 504 -13.71 -26.44 9.59
C VAL A 504 -14.72 -26.95 10.62
N MET A 505 -14.99 -26.20 11.68
CA MET A 505 -15.98 -26.56 12.70
C MET A 505 -17.40 -26.69 12.12
N ASN A 506 -17.80 -25.77 11.25
CA ASN A 506 -19.11 -25.85 10.59
C ASN A 506 -19.22 -27.07 9.66
N ALA A 507 -18.15 -27.39 8.93
CA ALA A 507 -18.09 -28.59 8.10
C ALA A 507 -18.17 -29.87 8.94
N LEU A 508 -17.46 -29.94 10.08
CA LEU A 508 -17.58 -31.07 11.02
C LEU A 508 -18.99 -31.20 11.59
N ARG A 509 -19.63 -30.10 12.01
CA ARG A 509 -21.03 -30.15 12.49
C ARG A 509 -22.01 -30.70 11.45
N ALA A 510 -21.78 -30.37 10.19
CA ALA A 510 -22.67 -30.78 9.09
C ALA A 510 -22.39 -32.20 8.58
N LEU A 511 -21.13 -32.63 8.60
CA LEU A 511 -20.68 -33.81 7.85
C LEU A 511 -20.13 -34.92 8.75
N ALA A 512 -19.73 -34.64 10.00
CA ALA A 512 -19.15 -35.67 10.86
C ALA A 512 -20.17 -36.76 11.23
N PRO A 513 -19.75 -38.04 11.30
CA PRO A 513 -18.41 -38.55 11.03
C PRO A 513 -18.05 -38.55 9.53
N THR A 514 -16.87 -38.04 9.18
CA THR A 514 -16.44 -37.89 7.77
C THR A 514 -14.94 -38.02 7.59
N ASP A 515 -14.49 -38.36 6.38
CA ASP A 515 -13.07 -38.37 6.02
C ASP A 515 -12.51 -36.96 5.73
N LEU A 516 -11.18 -36.89 5.59
CA LEU A 516 -10.45 -35.66 5.29
C LEU A 516 -10.76 -35.08 3.89
N ALA A 517 -11.05 -35.92 2.91
CA ALA A 517 -11.27 -35.49 1.52
C ALA A 517 -12.62 -34.76 1.39
N THR A 518 -13.66 -35.28 2.04
CA THR A 518 -14.97 -34.65 2.14
C THR A 518 -14.90 -33.30 2.87
N LEU A 519 -14.15 -33.23 3.99
CA LEU A 519 -13.91 -31.96 4.68
C LEU A 519 -13.15 -30.96 3.80
N LEU A 520 -12.14 -31.41 3.06
CA LEU A 520 -11.37 -30.55 2.15
C LEU A 520 -12.26 -29.89 1.10
N ALA A 521 -13.13 -30.68 0.45
CA ALA A 521 -14.05 -30.16 -0.56
C ALA A 521 -15.01 -29.10 -0.01
N SER A 522 -15.49 -29.26 1.23
CA SER A 522 -16.39 -28.29 1.88
C SER A 522 -15.64 -27.07 2.42
N VAL A 523 -14.52 -27.26 3.09
CA VAL A 523 -13.78 -26.18 3.75
C VAL A 523 -13.02 -25.32 2.74
N TYR A 524 -12.60 -25.87 1.61
CA TYR A 524 -11.78 -25.18 0.61
C TYR A 524 -12.48 -25.03 -0.75
N ASP A 525 -13.82 -24.93 -0.76
CA ASP A 525 -14.62 -24.62 -1.95
C ASP A 525 -14.25 -23.28 -2.63
N ASP A 526 -13.60 -22.38 -1.89
CA ASP A 526 -13.09 -21.08 -2.31
C ASP A 526 -11.65 -21.15 -2.85
N VAL A 527 -11.03 -22.33 -2.87
CA VAL A 527 -9.64 -22.53 -3.31
C VAL A 527 -9.59 -23.38 -4.59
N PRO A 528 -8.84 -22.94 -5.61
CA PRO A 528 -8.70 -23.71 -6.86
C PRO A 528 -8.18 -25.13 -6.63
N PRO A 529 -8.67 -26.15 -7.38
CA PRO A 529 -8.30 -27.56 -7.18
C PRO A 529 -6.79 -27.84 -7.20
N GLY A 530 -6.02 -27.12 -8.04
CA GLY A 530 -4.57 -27.28 -8.10
C GLY A 530 -3.83 -26.95 -6.79
N LYS A 531 -4.47 -26.22 -5.86
CA LYS A 531 -3.91 -25.89 -4.53
C LYS A 531 -4.41 -26.80 -3.41
N HIS A 532 -5.33 -27.73 -3.71
CA HIS A 532 -5.91 -28.64 -2.72
C HIS A 532 -4.89 -29.50 -1.98
N PRO A 533 -3.83 -30.04 -2.60
CA PRO A 533 -2.81 -30.81 -1.87
C PRO A 533 -2.13 -30.01 -0.75
N ILE A 534 -1.89 -28.71 -0.97
CA ILE A 534 -1.30 -27.81 0.04
C ILE A 534 -2.35 -27.43 1.08
N ALA A 535 -3.57 -27.12 0.65
CA ALA A 535 -4.69 -26.80 1.53
C ALA A 535 -5.02 -27.94 2.50
N GLN A 536 -4.95 -29.19 2.05
CA GLN A 536 -5.17 -30.39 2.86
C GLN A 536 -4.21 -30.46 4.06
N ARG A 537 -2.96 -30.00 3.92
CA ARG A 537 -1.99 -29.97 5.02
C ARG A 537 -2.41 -28.96 6.09
N SER A 538 -2.85 -27.77 5.67
CA SER A 538 -3.40 -26.76 6.59
C SER A 538 -4.72 -27.19 7.23
N LEU A 539 -5.59 -27.91 6.49
CA LEU A 539 -6.80 -28.52 7.04
C LEU A 539 -6.47 -29.50 8.15
N LEU A 540 -5.53 -30.41 7.90
CA LEU A 540 -5.07 -31.38 8.89
C LEU A 540 -4.51 -30.68 10.13
N ALA A 541 -3.77 -29.58 9.97
CA ALA A 541 -3.27 -28.79 11.10
C ALA A 541 -4.39 -28.20 11.96
N HIS A 542 -5.46 -27.68 11.34
CA HIS A 542 -6.65 -27.24 12.05
C HIS A 542 -7.33 -28.40 12.80
N LEU A 543 -7.52 -29.54 12.14
CA LEU A 543 -8.16 -30.71 12.75
C LEU A 543 -7.37 -31.25 13.94
N ARG A 544 -6.04 -31.33 13.84
CA ARG A 544 -5.16 -31.73 14.96
C ARG A 544 -5.20 -30.72 16.11
N LYS A 545 -5.30 -29.42 15.83
CA LYS A 545 -5.56 -28.42 16.89
C LYS A 545 -6.91 -28.67 17.56
N LEU A 546 -7.99 -28.87 16.81
CA LEU A 546 -9.32 -29.16 17.36
C LEU A 546 -9.34 -30.44 18.21
N GLU A 547 -8.57 -31.44 17.81
CA GLU A 547 -8.35 -32.65 18.60
C GLU A 547 -7.62 -32.36 19.92
N ALA A 548 -6.53 -31.57 19.87
CA ALA A 548 -5.82 -31.13 21.07
C ALA A 548 -6.66 -30.21 21.98
N ASP A 549 -7.67 -29.54 21.43
CA ASP A 549 -8.63 -28.71 22.16
C ASP A 549 -9.84 -29.54 22.69
N GLY A 550 -9.90 -30.85 22.40
CA GLY A 550 -10.98 -31.74 22.85
C GLY A 550 -12.30 -31.53 22.12
N LEU A 551 -12.28 -30.94 20.92
CA LEU A 551 -13.46 -30.60 20.12
C LEU A 551 -13.73 -31.61 18.99
N ALA A 552 -12.69 -32.28 18.51
CA ALA A 552 -12.78 -33.32 17.47
C ALA A 552 -11.90 -34.52 17.84
N ARG A 553 -12.06 -35.63 17.13
CA ARG A 553 -11.18 -36.79 17.25
C ARG A 553 -11.09 -37.54 15.93
N GLU A 554 -9.91 -38.03 15.61
CA GLU A 554 -9.71 -38.94 14.47
C GLU A 554 -9.71 -40.41 14.92
N VAL A 555 -10.47 -41.25 14.21
CA VAL A 555 -10.53 -42.70 14.40
C VAL A 555 -10.48 -43.35 13.02
N GLU A 556 -9.40 -44.09 12.73
CA GLU A 556 -9.23 -44.85 11.48
C GLU A 556 -9.43 -44.00 10.20
N GLY A 557 -8.95 -42.76 10.20
CA GLY A 557 -9.06 -41.82 9.09
C GLY A 557 -10.37 -41.02 9.04
N ILE A 558 -11.28 -41.26 9.99
CA ILE A 558 -12.58 -40.60 10.09
C ILE A 558 -12.58 -39.60 11.24
N TRP A 559 -12.98 -38.37 10.96
CA TRP A 559 -13.08 -37.28 11.92
C TRP A 559 -14.47 -37.22 12.54
N HIS A 560 -14.51 -37.25 13.86
CA HIS A 560 -15.70 -37.14 14.69
C HIS A 560 -15.73 -35.80 15.43
N LEU A 561 -16.91 -35.22 15.58
CA LEU A 561 -17.14 -34.08 16.47
C LEU A 561 -17.40 -34.60 17.90
N LEU A 562 -16.76 -33.98 18.89
CA LEU A 562 -16.97 -34.31 20.30
C LEU A 562 -18.05 -33.42 20.93
N PRO A 563 -18.68 -33.83 22.07
CA PRO A 563 -19.76 -33.07 22.69
C PRO A 563 -19.44 -31.61 23.05
N GLY A 564 -18.16 -31.29 23.31
CA GLY A 564 -17.71 -29.91 23.55
C GLY A 564 -17.64 -29.03 22.29
N GLY A 565 -17.80 -29.62 21.10
CA GLY A 565 -17.80 -28.92 19.81
C GLY A 565 -19.19 -28.67 19.21
N LEU A 566 -20.27 -29.12 19.88
CA LEU A 566 -21.66 -28.91 19.45
C LEU A 566 -22.01 -27.42 19.46
#